data_AF-A0A519TS33-F1
#
_entry.id   AF-A0A519TS33-F1
#
_cell.length_a   1.000
_cell.length_b   1.000
_cell.length_c   1.000
_cell.angle_alpha   90.00
_cell.angle_beta   90.00
_cell.angle_gamma   90.00
#
_symmetry.space_group_name_H-M   'P 1'
#
loop_
_entity.id
_entity.type
_entity.pdbx_description
1 polymer ?
#
loop_
_entity_poly.entity_id
_entity_poly.type
_entity_poly.pdbx_seq_one_letter_code
_entity_poly.pdbx_strand_id
1 'polypeptide(L)' 'MAILAFQKPDKVIMQKSTDFDGQFEFRPLEPGFGVTIGNALRRILLSSLEGFAITS' A
#
# COMPACT_ATOMS: atom_id res chain seq x y z
N MET A 1 -5.92 -30.73 -8.85
CA MET A 1 -5.13 -29.65 -8.23
C MET A 1 -6.02 -28.44 -8.05
N ALA A 2 -6.38 -28.09 -6.82
CA ALA A 2 -7.02 -26.80 -6.57
C ALA A 2 -5.96 -25.71 -6.77
N ILE A 3 -6.11 -24.96 -7.86
CA ILE A 3 -5.68 -23.58 -8.02
C ILE A 3 -5.77 -22.88 -6.66
N LEU A 4 -4.63 -22.54 -6.05
CA LEU A 4 -4.55 -21.85 -4.77
C LEU A 4 -5.42 -20.59 -4.83
N ALA A 5 -6.53 -20.56 -4.09
CA ALA A 5 -7.40 -19.40 -3.99
C ALA A 5 -6.67 -18.34 -3.16
N PHE A 6 -5.89 -17.49 -3.84
CA PHE A 6 -5.17 -16.39 -3.20
C PHE A 6 -6.15 -15.45 -2.51
N GLN A 7 -6.00 -15.26 -1.19
CA GLN A 7 -6.79 -14.31 -0.43
C GLN A 7 -6.41 -12.88 -0.84
N LYS A 8 -7.27 -12.27 -1.67
CA LYS A 8 -7.17 -10.86 -2.01
C LYS A 8 -7.70 -10.04 -0.83
N PRO A 9 -7.10 -8.88 -0.51
CA PRO A 9 -7.67 -7.97 0.47
C PRO A 9 -9.03 -7.47 -0.02
N ASP A 10 -10.05 -7.58 0.84
CA ASP A 10 -11.44 -7.27 0.50
C ASP A 10 -11.64 -5.77 0.27
N LYS A 11 -11.05 -4.94 1.14
CA LYS A 11 -11.17 -3.48 1.07
C LYS A 11 -10.01 -2.78 1.79
N VAL A 12 -9.60 -1.64 1.25
CA VAL A 12 -8.70 -0.71 1.94
C VAL A 12 -9.52 0.16 2.88
N ILE A 13 -9.19 0.14 4.17
CA ILE A 13 -9.85 0.94 5.20
C ILE A 13 -8.99 2.17 5.46
N MET A 14 -9.54 3.36 5.26
CA MET A 14 -8.90 4.62 5.66
C MET A 14 -9.22 4.87 7.13
N GLN A 15 -8.20 4.89 7.98
CA GLN A 15 -8.38 5.17 9.41
C GLN A 15 -8.29 6.67 9.71
N LYS A 16 -7.27 7.33 9.16
CA LYS A 16 -7.03 8.77 9.36
C LYS A 16 -6.56 9.36 8.05
N SER A 17 -7.03 10.57 7.74
CA SER A 17 -6.51 11.36 6.63
C SER A 17 -6.59 12.83 7.00
N THR A 18 -5.45 13.48 6.93
CA THR A 18 -5.29 14.93 6.96
C THR A 18 -4.61 15.35 5.67
N ASP A 19 -4.35 16.64 5.49
CA ASP A 19 -3.68 17.14 4.30
C ASP A 19 -2.24 16.64 4.16
N PHE A 20 -1.59 16.23 5.26
CA PHE A 20 -0.17 15.84 5.29
C PHE A 20 0.10 14.45 5.90
N ASP A 21 -0.91 13.76 6.42
CA ASP A 21 -0.78 12.44 7.04
C ASP A 21 -1.98 11.55 6.70
N GLY A 22 -1.73 10.30 6.34
CA GLY A 22 -2.75 9.32 5.99
C GLY A 22 -2.43 7.93 6.53
N GLN A 23 -3.38 7.32 7.25
CA GLN A 23 -3.28 5.98 7.80
C GLN A 23 -4.30 5.05 7.13
N PHE A 24 -3.79 3.97 6.52
CA PHE A 24 -4.58 2.98 5.79
C PHE A 24 -4.33 1.58 6.33
N GLU A 25 -5.38 0.78 6.44
CA GLU A 25 -5.32 -0.62 6.88
C GLU A 25 -5.77 -1.55 5.75
N PHE A 26 -4.98 -2.60 5.51
CA PHE A 26 -5.23 -3.63 4.51
C PHE A 26 -5.42 -4.97 5.22
N ARG A 27 -6.59 -5.59 5.01
CA ARG A 27 -6.95 -6.88 5.60
C ARG A 27 -8.14 -7.50 4.87
N PRO A 28 -8.24 -8.83 4.84
CA PRO A 28 -7.24 -9.81 5.26
C PRO A 28 -6.09 -9.94 4.24
N LEU A 29 -4.90 -10.33 4.70
CA LEU A 29 -3.75 -10.59 3.84
C LEU A 29 -3.17 -11.97 4.17
N GLU A 30 -2.70 -12.66 3.13
CA GLU A 30 -1.95 -13.89 3.29
C GLU A 30 -0.68 -13.67 4.14
N PRO A 31 -0.26 -14.65 4.96
CA PRO A 31 1.00 -14.58 5.69
C PRO A 31 2.17 -14.22 4.76
N GLY A 32 2.98 -13.24 5.17
CA GLY A 32 4.12 -12.73 4.41
C GLY A 32 3.79 -11.65 3.37
N PHE A 33 2.56 -11.56 2.86
CA PHE A 33 2.20 -10.54 1.87
C PHE A 33 2.17 -9.12 2.42
N GLY A 34 1.97 -8.95 3.73
CA GLY A 34 2.08 -7.63 4.38
C GLY A 34 3.44 -6.98 4.14
N VAL A 35 4.52 -7.75 4.23
CA VAL A 35 5.90 -7.25 3.98
C VAL A 35 6.13 -6.99 2.50
N THR A 36 5.69 -7.91 1.63
CA THR A 36 5.84 -7.76 0.17
C THR A 36 5.12 -6.50 -0.34
N ILE A 37 3.86 -6.31 0.03
CA ILE A 37 3.06 -5.16 -0.38
C ILE A 37 3.59 -3.89 0.30
N GLY A 38 3.87 -3.92 1.61
CA GLY A 38 4.35 -2.77 2.35
C GLY A 38 5.68 -2.22 1.82
N ASN A 39 6.64 -3.09 1.52
CA ASN A 39 7.92 -2.69 0.94
C ASN A 39 7.76 -2.16 -0.49
N ALA A 40 6.88 -2.77 -1.30
CA ALA A 40 6.58 -2.28 -2.64
C ALA A 40 5.98 -0.87 -2.60
N LEU A 41 4.94 -0.65 -1.78
CA LEU A 41 4.31 0.66 -1.60
C LEU A 41 5.30 1.70 -1.09
N ARG A 42 6.11 1.36 -0.08
CA ARG A 42 7.14 2.28 0.45
C ARG A 42 8.10 2.75 -0.64
N ARG A 43 8.57 1.84 -1.51
CA ARG A 43 9.50 2.22 -2.60
C ARG A 43 8.83 3.16 -3.59
N ILE A 44 7.61 2.84 -4.04
CA ILE A 44 6.90 3.65 -5.02
C ILE A 44 6.58 5.04 -4.47
N LEU A 45 6.03 5.10 -3.24
CA LEU A 45 5.65 6.35 -2.61
C LEU A 45 6.83 7.29 -2.35
N LEU A 46 8.02 6.75 -2.09
CA LEU A 46 9.20 7.59 -1.81
C LEU A 46 9.98 8.00 -3.07
N SER A 47 9.89 7.25 -4.17
CA SER A 47 10.80 7.46 -5.31
C SER A 47 10.13 7.71 -6.65
N SER A 48 8.82 7.45 -6.76
CA SER A 48 8.13 7.40 -8.05
C SER A 48 6.84 8.23 -8.06
N LEU A 49 6.62 9.06 -7.03
CA LEU A 49 5.51 9.99 -7.04
C LEU A 49 5.83 11.17 -7.94
N GLU A 50 4.91 11.45 -8.85
CA GLU A 50 4.91 12.65 -9.66
C GLU A 50 4.57 13.86 -8.79
N GLY A 51 5.24 14.98 -9.06
CA GLY A 51 5.05 16.21 -8.32
C GLY A 51 5.83 17.36 -8.95
N PHE A 52 5.60 18.56 -8.45
CA PHE A 52 6.31 19.75 -8.89
C PHE A 52 7.31 20.17 -7.83
N ALA A 53 8.50 20.59 -8.27
CA ALA A 53 9.55 21.12 -7.41
C ALA A 53 10.18 22.34 -8.08
N ILE A 54 10.63 23.31 -7.28
CA ILE A 54 11.40 24.44 -7.77
C ILE A 54 12.79 23.93 -8.16
N THR A 55 13.22 24.19 -9.40
CA THR A 55 14.54 23.81 -9.93
C THR A 55 15.34 25.04 -10.33
N SER A 56 16.68 24.93 -10.35
CA SER A 56 17.59 26.02 -10.76
C SER A 56 17.66 26.21 -12.27
#